data_AF-A0A8H3C1B8-F1
#
_entry.id   AF-A0A8H3C1B8-F1
#
_cell.length_a   1.000
_cell.length_b   1.000
_cell.length_c   1.000
_cell.angle_alpha   90.00
_cell.angle_beta   90.00
_cell.angle_gamma   90.00
#
_symmetry.space_group_name_H-M   'P 1'
#
loop_
_entity.id
_entity.type
_entity.pdbx_description
1 polymer ?
#
loop_
_entity_poly.entity_id
_entity_poly.type
_entity_poly.pdbx_seq_one_letter_code
_entity_poly.pdbx_strand_id
1 'polypeptide(L)'
;MNGTPEVSHAPAAHGTNGISNQAGPSNIYASPAPSSPTDASRAQAVYTAPELTAEQVNQRHAEISAHIYHTGFQLGQYADVSLHVHNRQYRLHALILSRSPYLAHLLATSQNNVIYIRLDDEPHITEEAIAVALGYLYSPYQVGLVNPSNARSVVAAACLLGGMPELADIAFECCRASISANTIVDWVNFVESMPPPPASDATPTNYPQGQTSVFGPYLTQFRDLVYGYLVVTLPNVLHAFTVPEDGNGWDELMAIYTQLPFDTLKQAIESSAFPAGTDQVRFRFAKAVVAQRKQANPAGAEETVVLAFGASQSGSAVHITRKSKKKQLWKVGGR
;
A
#
# COMPACT_ATOMS: atom_id res chain seq x y z
N MET A 1 -53.95 20.92 -45.62
CA MET A 1 -52.69 21.59 -46.02
C MET A 1 -51.58 20.88 -45.26
N ASN A 2 -51.16 19.70 -45.72
CA ASN A 2 -50.09 19.41 -46.69
C ASN A 2 -48.69 19.80 -46.19
N GLY A 3 -47.82 18.80 -45.99
CA GLY A 3 -46.37 18.99 -45.90
C GLY A 3 -45.64 18.17 -44.82
N THR A 4 -45.44 16.88 -45.06
CA THR A 4 -44.35 16.08 -44.47
C THR A 4 -42.99 16.61 -44.93
N PRO A 5 -41.93 16.39 -44.12
CA PRO A 5 -40.80 15.69 -44.71
C PRO A 5 -40.28 14.53 -43.85
N GLU A 6 -39.94 13.49 -44.59
CA GLU A 6 -39.30 12.23 -44.25
C GLU A 6 -37.79 12.47 -44.06
N VAL A 7 -37.21 12.02 -42.94
CA VAL A 7 -35.76 11.85 -42.82
C VAL A 7 -35.47 10.52 -42.14
N SER A 8 -34.64 9.77 -42.84
CA SER A 8 -34.32 8.36 -42.74
C SER A 8 -33.48 7.97 -41.51
N HIS A 9 -33.84 6.82 -40.94
CA HIS A 9 -33.05 6.07 -39.96
C HIS A 9 -31.75 5.53 -40.57
N ALA A 10 -30.65 5.66 -39.84
CA ALA A 10 -29.44 4.86 -40.01
C ALA A 10 -29.13 4.15 -38.68
N PRO A 11 -29.03 2.82 -38.64
CA PRO A 11 -28.54 2.11 -37.45
C PRO A 11 -27.01 2.06 -37.45
N ALA A 12 -26.42 2.40 -36.31
CA ALA A 12 -24.99 2.30 -36.05
C ALA A 12 -24.56 0.83 -36.08
N ALA A 13 -23.56 0.54 -36.92
CA ALA A 13 -22.98 -0.79 -37.05
C ALA A 13 -22.25 -1.20 -35.76
N HIS A 14 -22.69 -2.31 -35.18
CA HIS A 14 -21.95 -3.07 -34.18
C HIS A 14 -20.66 -3.62 -34.80
N GLY A 15 -19.51 -3.12 -34.36
CA GLY A 15 -18.21 -3.75 -34.60
C GLY A 15 -18.00 -4.91 -33.63
N THR A 16 -18.32 -6.13 -34.05
CA THR A 16 -17.95 -7.36 -33.34
C THR A 16 -16.50 -7.72 -33.62
N ASN A 17 -15.60 -7.54 -32.65
CA ASN A 17 -14.29 -8.19 -32.68
C ASN A 17 -14.45 -9.63 -32.16
N GLY A 18 -14.56 -10.57 -33.10
CA GLY A 18 -14.43 -11.99 -32.81
C GLY A 18 -12.97 -12.36 -32.55
N ILE A 19 -12.74 -13.26 -31.60
CA ILE A 19 -12.20 -14.62 -31.82
C ILE A 19 -12.36 -15.35 -30.49
N SER A 20 -13.22 -16.36 -30.52
CA SER A 20 -13.44 -17.35 -29.46
C SER A 20 -12.34 -18.41 -29.59
N ASN A 21 -11.60 -18.69 -28.52
CA ASN A 21 -10.79 -19.90 -28.42
C ASN A 21 -11.14 -20.62 -27.12
N GLN A 22 -12.03 -21.60 -27.22
CA GLN A 22 -12.23 -22.62 -26.20
C GLN A 22 -11.11 -23.65 -26.30
N ALA A 23 -10.46 -23.91 -25.16
CA ALA A 23 -9.52 -24.99 -24.96
C ALA A 23 -10.23 -26.33 -24.74
N GLY A 24 -9.69 -27.40 -25.30
CA GLY A 24 -10.07 -28.79 -25.01
C GLY A 24 -9.10 -29.77 -25.68
N PRO A 25 -8.51 -30.75 -24.95
CA PRO A 25 -7.49 -31.65 -25.47
C PRO A 25 -8.08 -33.01 -25.89
N SER A 26 -7.50 -33.68 -26.88
CA SER A 26 -7.64 -35.14 -27.11
C SER A 26 -6.63 -35.66 -28.12
N ASN A 27 -6.19 -36.88 -27.88
CA ASN A 27 -5.01 -37.55 -28.42
C ASN A 27 -5.45 -38.74 -29.32
N ILE A 28 -4.59 -39.13 -30.27
CA ILE A 28 -4.42 -40.48 -30.85
C ILE A 28 -5.49 -40.99 -31.86
N TYR A 29 -5.09 -41.26 -33.11
CA TYR A 29 -5.10 -42.59 -33.78
C TYR A 29 -4.54 -42.48 -35.22
N ALA A 30 -3.85 -43.53 -35.65
CA ALA A 30 -3.01 -43.58 -36.85
C ALA A 30 -3.63 -44.39 -38.02
N SER A 31 -3.16 -44.06 -39.23
CA SER A 31 -3.05 -44.87 -40.47
C SER A 31 -4.25 -44.90 -41.45
N PRO A 32 -4.04 -45.29 -42.72
CA PRO A 32 -3.29 -44.57 -43.76
C PRO A 32 -4.15 -44.38 -45.04
N ALA A 33 -3.79 -43.43 -45.92
CA ALA A 33 -4.47 -43.26 -47.22
C ALA A 33 -3.46 -43.23 -48.38
N PRO A 34 -3.87 -43.68 -49.58
CA PRO A 34 -2.98 -44.23 -50.60
C PRO A 34 -2.34 -43.16 -51.47
N SER A 35 -1.17 -43.50 -52.00
CA SER A 35 -0.43 -42.76 -53.00
C SER A 35 -1.24 -42.51 -54.26
N SER A 36 -1.27 -41.26 -54.71
CA SER A 36 -1.60 -40.84 -56.07
C SER A 36 -0.84 -39.55 -56.40
N PRO A 37 -0.57 -39.31 -57.69
CA PRO A 37 0.72 -38.83 -58.16
C PRO A 37 0.90 -37.32 -58.01
N THR A 38 2.18 -36.95 -57.98
CA THR A 38 2.73 -35.61 -58.07
C THR A 38 2.04 -34.75 -59.10
N ASP A 39 1.18 -33.83 -58.64
CA ASP A 39 0.82 -32.64 -59.40
C ASP A 39 1.63 -31.45 -58.88
N ALA A 40 2.81 -31.30 -59.48
CA ALA A 40 3.75 -30.24 -59.19
C ALA A 40 3.31 -28.96 -59.90
N SER A 41 2.29 -28.25 -59.41
CA SER A 41 1.99 -26.91 -59.95
C SER A 41 1.06 -26.01 -59.12
N ARG A 42 1.12 -26.03 -57.78
CA ARG A 42 0.74 -24.82 -57.01
C ARG A 42 1.30 -24.81 -55.58
N ALA A 43 2.62 -24.69 -55.46
CA ALA A 43 3.19 -24.21 -54.21
C ALA A 43 2.79 -22.74 -54.05
N GLN A 44 1.67 -22.48 -53.36
CA GLN A 44 1.50 -21.17 -52.75
C GLN A 44 2.67 -20.99 -51.79
N ALA A 45 3.52 -20.00 -52.06
CA ALA A 45 4.48 -19.56 -51.06
C ALA A 45 3.66 -19.15 -49.83
N VAL A 46 3.65 -20.00 -48.81
CA VAL A 46 3.19 -19.62 -47.49
C VAL A 46 4.20 -18.58 -47.05
N TYR A 47 3.84 -17.30 -47.20
CA TYR A 47 4.58 -16.19 -46.62
C TYR A 47 4.44 -16.31 -45.11
N THR A 48 5.29 -17.10 -44.47
CA THR A 48 5.49 -17.03 -43.03
C THR A 48 6.17 -15.68 -42.77
N ALA A 49 5.40 -14.74 -42.21
CA ALA A 49 5.96 -13.49 -41.73
C ALA A 49 7.10 -13.81 -40.76
N PRO A 50 8.23 -13.08 -40.82
CA PRO A 50 9.30 -13.26 -39.86
C PRO A 50 8.75 -13.00 -38.45
N GLU A 51 8.74 -14.03 -37.62
CA GLU A 51 8.32 -13.94 -36.24
C GLU A 51 9.35 -13.11 -35.47
N LEU A 52 8.89 -12.09 -34.75
CA LEU A 52 9.77 -11.26 -33.93
C LEU A 52 10.30 -12.09 -32.77
N THR A 53 11.56 -11.87 -32.40
CA THR A 53 12.11 -12.47 -31.18
C THR A 53 11.47 -11.85 -29.93
N ALA A 54 11.48 -12.57 -28.82
CA ALA A 54 10.96 -12.06 -27.54
C ALA A 54 11.63 -10.73 -27.12
N GLU A 55 12.94 -10.59 -27.38
CA GLU A 55 13.69 -9.36 -27.13
C GLU A 55 13.19 -8.19 -27.99
N GLN A 56 12.95 -8.44 -29.28
CA GLN A 56 12.42 -7.41 -30.19
C GLN A 56 11.01 -6.97 -29.80
N VAL A 57 10.16 -7.90 -29.35
CA VAL A 57 8.83 -7.59 -28.83
C VAL A 57 8.93 -6.73 -27.56
N ASN A 58 9.78 -7.11 -26.61
CA ASN A 58 9.98 -6.35 -25.37
C ASN A 58 10.51 -4.94 -25.65
N GLN A 59 11.45 -4.78 -26.59
CA GLN A 59 11.96 -3.48 -27.00
C GLN A 59 10.85 -2.60 -27.60
N ARG A 60 10.03 -3.16 -28.50
CA ARG A 60 8.87 -2.44 -29.09
C ARG A 60 7.87 -2.02 -28.01
N HIS A 61 7.58 -2.89 -27.04
CA HIS A 61 6.69 -2.56 -25.92
C HIS A 61 7.26 -1.43 -25.04
N ALA A 62 8.57 -1.43 -24.79
CA ALA A 62 9.23 -0.36 -24.05
C ALA A 62 9.12 0.98 -24.79
N GLU A 63 9.35 1.00 -26.11
CA GLU A 63 9.21 2.19 -26.96
C GLU A 63 7.78 2.74 -26.95
N ILE A 64 6.79 1.86 -27.10
CA ILE A 64 5.37 2.24 -27.04
C ILE A 64 5.02 2.80 -25.66
N SER A 65 5.46 2.15 -24.58
CA SER A 65 5.20 2.60 -23.21
C SER A 65 5.84 3.96 -22.93
N ALA A 66 7.08 4.17 -23.38
CA ALA A 66 7.78 5.44 -23.25
C ALA A 66 7.06 6.55 -24.02
N HIS A 67 6.61 6.27 -25.26
CA HIS A 67 5.86 7.23 -26.06
C HIS A 67 4.51 7.58 -25.43
N ILE A 68 3.74 6.58 -24.99
CA ILE A 68 2.43 6.78 -24.34
C ILE A 68 2.58 7.57 -23.03
N TYR A 69 3.62 7.27 -22.24
CA TYR A 69 3.91 8.04 -21.04
C TYR A 69 4.28 9.49 -21.35
N HIS A 70 5.23 9.74 -22.26
CA HIS A 70 5.66 11.09 -22.56
C HIS A 70 4.55 11.91 -23.25
N THR A 71 4.05 11.42 -24.38
CA THR A 71 3.06 12.13 -25.21
C THR A 71 1.69 12.18 -24.54
N GLY A 72 1.25 11.05 -23.97
CA GLY A 72 -0.08 10.92 -23.37
C GLY A 72 -0.15 11.49 -21.96
N PHE A 73 0.71 11.04 -21.05
CA PHE A 73 0.63 11.44 -19.63
C PHE A 73 1.31 12.79 -19.36
N GLN A 74 2.55 12.99 -19.79
CA GLN A 74 3.28 14.23 -19.46
C GLN A 74 2.78 15.44 -20.23
N LEU A 75 2.50 15.29 -21.53
CA LEU A 75 2.00 16.38 -22.38
C LEU A 75 0.47 16.48 -22.44
N GLY A 76 -0.26 15.44 -22.03
CA GLY A 76 -1.73 15.42 -22.06
C GLY A 76 -2.33 15.44 -23.47
N GLN A 77 -1.56 15.06 -24.50
CA GLN A 77 -2.05 15.03 -25.88
C GLN A 77 -3.09 13.92 -26.05
N TYR A 78 -4.13 14.17 -26.86
CA TYR A 78 -5.21 13.22 -27.14
C TYR A 78 -6.04 12.78 -25.93
N ALA A 79 -5.92 13.49 -24.80
CA ALA A 79 -6.72 13.26 -23.61
C ALA A 79 -8.22 13.51 -23.87
N ASP A 80 -9.05 12.58 -23.41
CA ASP A 80 -10.51 12.58 -23.48
C ASP A 80 -11.16 12.64 -22.07
N VAL A 81 -10.35 12.70 -21.01
CA VAL A 81 -10.78 12.80 -19.61
C VAL A 81 -10.04 13.93 -18.90
N SER A 82 -10.76 14.69 -18.07
CA SER A 82 -10.21 15.68 -17.16
C SER A 82 -10.34 15.20 -15.71
N LEU A 83 -9.22 14.85 -15.10
CA LEU A 83 -9.17 14.41 -13.70
C LEU A 83 -8.68 15.55 -12.81
N HIS A 84 -9.49 15.95 -11.84
CA HIS A 84 -9.14 16.96 -10.84
C HIS A 84 -8.83 16.27 -9.52
N VAL A 85 -7.63 16.49 -9.00
CA VAL A 85 -7.17 16.00 -7.70
C VAL A 85 -6.70 17.22 -6.93
N HIS A 86 -7.40 17.58 -5.85
CA HIS A 86 -7.10 18.82 -5.12
C HIS A 86 -7.07 20.04 -6.07
N ASN A 87 -5.94 20.74 -6.14
CA ASN A 87 -5.73 21.94 -6.95
C ASN A 87 -5.09 21.61 -8.30
N ARG A 88 -4.87 20.33 -8.60
CA ARG A 88 -4.20 19.89 -9.82
C ARG A 88 -5.18 19.24 -10.79
N GLN A 89 -5.09 19.64 -12.05
CA GLN A 89 -5.85 19.05 -13.15
C GLN A 89 -4.92 18.22 -14.02
N TYR A 90 -5.37 17.02 -14.36
CA TYR A 90 -4.70 16.09 -15.26
C TYR A 90 -5.55 15.85 -16.49
N ARG A 91 -4.93 15.94 -17.67
CA ARG A 91 -5.54 15.59 -18.95
C ARG A 91 -5.14 14.15 -19.29
N LEU A 92 -6.06 13.22 -19.12
CA LEU A 92 -5.80 11.78 -19.13
C LEU A 92 -6.69 11.06 -20.13
N HIS A 93 -6.48 9.75 -20.26
CA HIS A 93 -7.07 8.92 -21.30
C HIS A 93 -7.97 7.84 -20.69
N ALA A 94 -9.25 7.80 -21.06
CA ALA A 94 -10.23 6.88 -20.49
C ALA A 94 -9.77 5.41 -20.58
N LEU A 95 -9.20 5.01 -21.72
CA LEU A 95 -8.68 3.65 -21.95
C LEU A 95 -7.54 3.26 -20.99
N ILE A 96 -6.69 4.21 -20.62
CA ILE A 96 -5.58 3.96 -19.69
C ILE A 96 -6.10 3.97 -18.25
N LEU A 97 -6.97 4.93 -17.93
CA LEU A 97 -7.57 5.05 -16.61
C LEU A 97 -8.45 3.86 -16.25
N SER A 98 -9.12 3.21 -17.22
CA SER A 98 -9.95 2.03 -16.97
C SER A 98 -9.17 0.81 -16.46
N ARG A 99 -7.83 0.85 -16.47
CA ARG A 99 -6.98 -0.13 -15.80
C ARG A 99 -7.10 -0.09 -14.27
N SER A 100 -7.50 1.06 -13.71
CA SER A 100 -7.84 1.21 -12.30
C SER A 100 -9.33 0.88 -12.11
N PRO A 101 -9.69 -0.12 -11.29
CA PRO A 101 -11.11 -0.44 -11.03
C PRO A 101 -11.90 0.74 -10.46
N TYR A 102 -11.25 1.56 -9.61
CA TYR A 102 -11.84 2.76 -9.03
C TYR A 102 -12.12 3.81 -10.11
N LEU A 103 -11.13 4.14 -10.95
CA LEU A 103 -11.32 5.13 -12.01
C LEU A 103 -12.25 4.63 -13.11
N ALA A 104 -12.25 3.33 -13.42
CA ALA A 104 -13.21 2.72 -14.35
C ALA A 104 -14.65 2.93 -13.87
N HIS A 105 -14.92 2.75 -12.57
CA HIS A 105 -16.23 3.01 -11.99
C HIS A 105 -16.61 4.50 -12.08
N LEU A 106 -15.68 5.40 -11.77
CA LEU A 106 -15.91 6.84 -11.89
C LEU A 106 -16.15 7.27 -13.33
N LEU A 107 -15.42 6.70 -14.30
CA LEU A 107 -15.63 6.96 -15.72
C LEU A 107 -17.04 6.53 -16.16
N ALA A 108 -17.47 5.32 -15.78
CA ALA A 108 -18.77 4.78 -16.13
C ALA A 108 -19.96 5.55 -15.52
N THR A 109 -19.74 6.26 -14.42
CA THR A 109 -20.76 7.05 -13.72
C THR A 109 -20.66 8.55 -14.02
N SER A 110 -19.57 9.00 -14.63
CA SER A 110 -19.38 10.40 -15.03
C SER A 110 -20.19 10.73 -16.29
N GLN A 111 -20.85 11.90 -16.31
CA GLN A 111 -21.64 12.33 -17.47
C GLN A 111 -20.80 13.07 -18.52
N ASN A 112 -19.70 13.72 -18.10
CA ASN A 112 -18.93 14.65 -18.94
C ASN A 112 -17.44 14.30 -19.04
N ASN A 113 -17.01 13.09 -18.66
CA ASN A 113 -15.59 12.71 -18.57
C ASN A 113 -14.74 13.67 -17.70
N VAL A 114 -15.38 14.34 -16.74
CA VAL A 114 -14.71 15.16 -15.72
C VAL A 114 -14.87 14.45 -14.39
N ILE A 115 -13.75 14.10 -13.77
CA ILE A 115 -13.70 13.33 -12.52
C ILE A 115 -13.05 14.20 -11.44
N TYR A 116 -13.60 14.18 -10.23
CA TYR A 116 -13.04 14.88 -9.08
C TYR A 116 -12.69 13.87 -7.99
N ILE A 117 -11.43 13.85 -7.56
CA ILE A 117 -10.96 13.10 -6.40
C ILE A 117 -10.66 14.11 -5.29
N ARG A 118 -11.42 14.00 -4.20
CA ARG A 118 -11.19 14.76 -2.98
C ARG A 118 -10.29 13.94 -2.05
N LEU A 119 -9.24 14.56 -1.53
CA LEU A 119 -8.32 13.94 -0.55
C LEU A 119 -8.35 14.70 0.79
N ASP A 120 -9.34 15.57 1.02
CA ASP A 120 -9.36 16.48 2.18
C ASP A 120 -9.34 15.70 3.50
N ASP A 121 -9.93 14.50 3.49
CA ASP A 121 -9.98 13.56 4.61
C ASP A 121 -8.81 12.56 4.62
N GLU A 122 -7.87 12.67 3.67
CA GLU A 122 -6.79 11.69 3.42
C GLU A 122 -5.39 12.33 3.57
N PRO A 123 -4.95 12.65 4.80
CA PRO A 123 -3.68 13.36 5.03
C PRO A 123 -2.44 12.57 4.59
N HIS A 124 -2.58 11.27 4.34
CA HIS A 124 -1.48 10.40 3.94
C HIS A 124 -1.28 10.33 2.42
N ILE A 125 -2.21 10.84 1.62
CA ILE A 125 -2.07 10.90 0.16
C ILE A 125 -1.56 12.28 -0.26
N THR A 126 -0.43 12.30 -0.95
CA THR A 126 0.12 13.52 -1.56
C THR A 126 -0.24 13.60 -3.04
N GLU A 127 -0.25 14.81 -3.59
CA GLU A 127 -0.43 15.01 -5.04
C GLU A 127 0.66 14.30 -5.86
N GLU A 128 1.90 14.25 -5.33
CA GLU A 128 3.01 13.51 -5.93
C GLU A 128 2.70 12.00 -6.02
N ALA A 129 2.21 11.40 -4.93
CA ALA A 129 1.88 9.98 -4.91
C ALA A 129 0.76 9.63 -5.91
N ILE A 130 -0.25 10.51 -6.04
CA ILE A 130 -1.28 10.35 -7.07
C ILE A 130 -0.67 10.46 -8.47
N ALA A 131 0.24 11.41 -8.71
CA ALA A 131 0.92 11.52 -10.00
C ALA A 131 1.73 10.26 -10.33
N VAL A 132 2.44 9.69 -9.35
CA VAL A 132 3.17 8.42 -9.51
C VAL A 132 2.22 7.27 -9.85
N ALA A 133 1.12 7.13 -9.11
CA ALA A 133 0.15 6.05 -9.34
C ALA A 133 -0.61 6.21 -10.67
N LEU A 134 -0.96 7.43 -11.07
CA LEU A 134 -1.55 7.69 -12.39
C LEU A 134 -0.54 7.44 -13.51
N GLY A 135 0.70 7.89 -13.35
CA GLY A 135 1.76 7.63 -14.33
C GLY A 135 2.07 6.14 -14.47
N TYR A 136 1.97 5.37 -13.37
CA TYR A 136 2.15 3.91 -13.38
C TYR A 136 1.17 3.21 -14.32
N LEU A 137 -0.05 3.72 -14.47
CA LEU A 137 -1.04 3.20 -15.43
C LEU A 137 -0.57 3.33 -16.89
N TYR A 138 0.24 4.36 -17.19
CA TYR A 138 0.81 4.60 -18.52
C TYR A 138 2.11 3.84 -18.73
N SER A 139 2.94 3.71 -17.70
CA SER A 139 4.22 3.03 -17.80
C SER A 139 4.71 2.52 -16.45
N PRO A 140 5.18 1.25 -16.38
CA PRO A 140 5.74 0.69 -15.15
C PRO A 140 7.04 1.39 -14.72
N TYR A 141 7.70 2.18 -15.59
CA TYR A 141 8.94 2.88 -15.25
C TYR A 141 8.77 3.93 -14.15
N GLN A 142 7.54 4.30 -13.78
CA GLN A 142 7.27 5.21 -12.65
C GLN A 142 7.65 4.63 -11.29
N VAL A 143 7.90 3.31 -11.19
CA VAL A 143 8.41 2.70 -9.95
C VAL A 143 9.74 3.31 -9.51
N GLY A 144 10.54 3.84 -10.44
CA GLY A 144 11.81 4.53 -10.11
C GLY A 144 11.63 5.88 -9.40
N LEU A 145 10.42 6.43 -9.36
CA LEU A 145 10.11 7.66 -8.61
C LEU A 145 9.75 7.37 -7.14
N VAL A 146 9.55 6.11 -6.79
CA VAL A 146 9.25 5.68 -5.43
C VAL A 146 10.53 5.76 -4.60
N ASN A 147 10.46 6.49 -3.49
CA ASN A 147 11.59 6.73 -2.59
C ASN A 147 11.09 6.80 -1.13
N PRO A 148 11.98 6.73 -0.13
CA PRO A 148 11.56 6.67 1.28
C PRO A 148 10.65 7.82 1.73
N SER A 149 10.76 9.00 1.11
CA SER A 149 9.96 10.17 1.50
C SER A 149 8.51 10.12 1.00
N ASN A 150 8.27 9.50 -0.16
CA ASN A 150 6.93 9.43 -0.77
C ASN A 150 6.29 8.03 -0.71
N ALA A 151 7.07 6.99 -0.39
CA ALA A 151 6.66 5.59 -0.51
C ALA A 151 5.35 5.29 0.26
N ARG A 152 5.19 5.82 1.48
CA ARG A 152 3.95 5.68 2.25
C ARG A 152 2.74 6.20 1.49
N SER A 153 2.84 7.42 0.96
CA SER A 153 1.77 8.04 0.21
C SER A 153 1.47 7.29 -1.08
N VAL A 154 2.49 6.70 -1.73
CA VAL A 154 2.32 5.87 -2.93
C VAL A 154 1.55 4.59 -2.62
N VAL A 155 1.81 3.91 -1.49
CA VAL A 155 1.00 2.75 -1.06
C VAL A 155 -0.47 3.16 -0.92
N ALA A 156 -0.74 4.26 -0.22
CA ALA A 156 -2.11 4.78 -0.04
C ALA A 156 -2.78 5.13 -1.38
N ALA A 157 -2.08 5.82 -2.28
CA ALA A 157 -2.59 6.16 -3.60
C ALA A 157 -2.88 4.92 -4.47
N ALA A 158 -1.98 3.93 -4.45
CA ALA A 158 -2.15 2.66 -5.16
C ALA A 158 -3.37 1.88 -4.66
N CYS A 159 -3.62 1.87 -3.35
CA CYS A 159 -4.81 1.27 -2.76
C CYS A 159 -6.08 2.04 -3.11
N LEU A 160 -6.08 3.38 -2.97
CA LEU A 160 -7.22 4.25 -3.29
C LEU A 160 -7.69 4.04 -4.73
N LEU A 161 -6.76 4.00 -5.69
CA LEU A 161 -7.06 3.84 -7.11
C LEU A 161 -7.45 2.39 -7.49
N GLY A 162 -8.06 1.64 -6.58
CA GLY A 162 -8.62 0.32 -6.85
C GLY A 162 -7.63 -0.83 -6.75
N GLY A 163 -6.53 -0.64 -6.03
CA GLY A 163 -5.52 -1.67 -5.78
C GLY A 163 -4.60 -1.89 -6.97
N MET A 164 -3.45 -1.20 -6.98
CA MET A 164 -2.33 -1.48 -7.88
C MET A 164 -1.27 -2.32 -7.12
N PRO A 165 -1.40 -3.65 -7.05
CA PRO A 165 -0.63 -4.49 -6.12
C PRO A 165 0.87 -4.37 -6.35
N GLU A 166 1.34 -4.44 -7.59
CA GLU A 166 2.77 -4.35 -7.90
C GLU A 166 3.39 -3.01 -7.46
N LEU A 167 2.70 -1.89 -7.71
CA LEU A 167 3.17 -0.57 -7.28
C LEU A 167 3.15 -0.45 -5.75
N ALA A 168 2.07 -0.93 -5.12
CA ALA A 168 1.91 -0.90 -3.67
C ALA A 168 2.98 -1.77 -2.99
N ASP A 169 3.29 -2.95 -3.53
CA ASP A 169 4.34 -3.84 -3.02
C ASP A 169 5.72 -3.19 -3.12
N ILE A 170 6.07 -2.61 -4.27
CA ILE A 170 7.36 -1.91 -4.44
C ILE A 170 7.48 -0.74 -3.46
N ALA A 171 6.42 0.05 -3.30
CA ALA A 171 6.41 1.16 -2.34
C ALA A 171 6.45 0.67 -0.89
N PHE A 172 5.80 -0.45 -0.58
CA PHE A 172 5.86 -1.07 0.74
C PHE A 172 7.26 -1.61 1.06
N GLU A 173 7.96 -2.22 0.10
CA GLU A 173 9.36 -2.61 0.27
C GLU A 173 10.27 -1.41 0.51
N CYS A 174 10.05 -0.30 -0.21
CA CYS A 174 10.77 0.94 0.04
C CYS A 174 10.52 1.47 1.46
N CYS A 175 9.28 1.41 1.94
CA CYS A 175 8.95 1.73 3.33
C CYS A 175 9.70 0.84 4.31
N ARG A 176 9.70 -0.49 4.09
CA ARG A 176 10.42 -1.45 4.92
C ARG A 176 11.90 -1.15 5.01
N ALA A 177 12.55 -0.88 3.88
CA ALA A 177 13.96 -0.53 3.83
C ALA A 177 14.29 0.79 4.53
N SER A 178 13.31 1.68 4.72
CA SER A 178 13.49 2.99 5.37
C SER A 178 13.31 2.96 6.90
N ILE A 179 12.85 1.85 7.48
CA ILE A 179 12.70 1.73 8.92
C ILE A 179 14.08 1.53 9.55
N SER A 180 14.44 2.45 10.45
CA SER A 180 15.71 2.40 11.17
C SER A 180 15.55 3.00 12.58
N ALA A 181 16.60 2.93 13.41
CA ALA A 181 16.64 3.54 14.73
C ALA A 181 16.28 5.04 14.73
N ASN A 182 16.62 5.76 13.66
CA ASN A 182 16.34 7.20 13.55
C ASN A 182 14.90 7.54 13.08
N THR A 183 14.20 6.61 12.43
CA THR A 183 12.87 6.84 11.84
C THR A 183 11.76 6.11 12.59
N ILE A 184 12.09 5.15 13.46
CA ILE A 184 11.12 4.26 14.10
C ILE A 184 10.06 5.01 14.92
N VAL A 185 10.42 6.12 15.57
CA VAL A 185 9.46 6.93 16.35
C VAL A 185 8.39 7.53 15.44
N ASP A 186 8.78 8.04 14.26
CA ASP A 186 7.84 8.58 13.27
C ASP A 186 6.93 7.49 12.70
N TRP A 187 7.49 6.28 12.50
CA TRP A 187 6.73 5.12 12.06
C TRP A 187 5.70 4.66 13.10
N VAL A 188 6.06 4.67 14.38
CA VAL A 188 5.14 4.38 15.48
C VAL A 188 4.02 5.41 15.52
N ASN A 189 4.34 6.71 15.47
CA ASN A 189 3.34 7.78 15.46
C ASN A 189 2.36 7.63 14.28
N PHE A 190 2.88 7.25 13.11
CA PHE A 190 2.06 6.98 11.94
C PHE A 190 1.08 5.81 12.13
N VAL A 191 1.54 4.64 12.60
CA VAL A 191 0.64 3.47 12.71
C VAL A 191 -0.40 3.63 13.82
N GLU A 192 -0.09 4.42 14.85
CA GLU A 192 -0.98 4.76 15.97
C GLU A 192 -1.98 5.87 15.62
N SER A 193 -1.65 6.78 14.68
CA SER A 193 -2.61 7.79 14.21
C SER A 193 -3.72 7.19 13.35
N MET A 194 -3.53 5.98 12.84
CA MET A 194 -4.51 5.29 12.01
C MET A 194 -5.59 4.64 12.87
N PRO A 195 -6.88 4.80 12.52
CA PRO A 195 -7.96 4.18 13.28
C PRO A 195 -7.77 2.64 13.32
N PRO A 196 -8.19 1.99 14.42
CA PRO A 196 -8.22 0.54 14.48
C PRO A 196 -9.19 0.02 13.39
N PRO A 197 -8.94 -1.16 12.80
CA PRO A 197 -9.88 -1.76 11.88
C PRO A 197 -11.25 -1.84 12.57
N PRO A 198 -12.33 -1.41 11.91
CA PRO A 198 -13.66 -1.47 12.50
C PRO A 198 -14.01 -2.92 12.79
N ALA A 199 -14.75 -3.14 13.87
CA ALA A 199 -15.42 -4.41 14.10
C ALA A 199 -16.30 -4.74 12.88
N SER A 200 -16.45 -6.04 12.58
CA SER A 200 -17.05 -6.65 11.39
C SER A 200 -18.42 -6.13 10.90
N ASP A 201 -19.06 -5.22 11.64
CA ASP A 201 -20.40 -4.68 11.38
C ASP A 201 -20.42 -3.22 10.85
N ALA A 202 -19.27 -2.60 10.56
CA ALA A 202 -19.24 -1.25 10.00
C ALA A 202 -19.60 -1.23 8.51
N THR A 203 -20.53 -0.35 8.12
CA THR A 203 -20.84 0.00 6.73
C THR A 203 -19.57 0.38 5.95
N PRO A 204 -19.44 0.00 4.67
CA PRO A 204 -18.27 0.35 3.86
C PRO A 204 -18.06 1.86 3.85
N THR A 205 -16.91 2.30 4.33
CA THR A 205 -16.39 3.67 4.17
C THR A 205 -16.11 3.98 2.69
N ASN A 206 -15.81 5.26 2.39
CA ASN A 206 -15.58 5.84 1.05
C ASN A 206 -14.50 5.17 0.16
N TYR A 207 -13.96 4.01 0.56
CA TYR A 207 -12.92 3.28 -0.16
C TYR A 207 -13.53 2.16 -1.03
N PRO A 208 -12.90 1.83 -2.17
CA PRO A 208 -13.37 0.73 -3.00
C PRO A 208 -13.39 -0.60 -2.24
N GLN A 209 -14.44 -1.41 -2.47
CA GLN A 209 -14.55 -2.81 -2.06
C GLN A 209 -14.33 -3.12 -0.56
N GLY A 210 -15.08 -2.49 0.34
CA GLY A 210 -15.10 -2.90 1.75
C GLY A 210 -13.79 -2.62 2.52
N GLN A 211 -12.91 -1.80 1.96
CA GLN A 211 -11.72 -1.32 2.65
C GLN A 211 -12.11 -0.32 3.75
N THR A 212 -11.42 -0.42 4.88
CA THR A 212 -11.67 0.38 6.08
C THR A 212 -10.61 1.46 6.31
N SER A 213 -9.60 1.50 5.44
CA SER A 213 -8.46 2.40 5.45
C SER A 213 -7.96 2.60 4.02
N VAL A 214 -7.44 3.79 3.74
CA VAL A 214 -6.79 4.14 2.48
C VAL A 214 -5.57 3.28 2.15
N PHE A 215 -4.98 2.61 3.13
CA PHE A 215 -3.88 1.67 2.94
C PHE A 215 -4.34 0.23 2.68
N GLY A 216 -5.66 -0.02 2.63
CA GLY A 216 -6.22 -1.35 2.41
C GLY A 216 -5.57 -2.43 3.29
N PRO A 217 -5.08 -3.55 2.72
CA PRO A 217 -4.47 -4.64 3.48
C PRO A 217 -3.07 -4.32 4.03
N TYR A 218 -2.42 -3.24 3.58
CA TYR A 218 -1.06 -2.89 4.01
C TYR A 218 -1.01 -2.26 5.39
N LEU A 219 -2.13 -1.74 5.92
CA LEU A 219 -2.13 -1.13 7.26
C LEU A 219 -1.73 -2.13 8.35
N THR A 220 -2.27 -3.35 8.31
CA THR A 220 -1.89 -4.42 9.24
C THR A 220 -0.41 -4.79 9.07
N GLN A 221 0.06 -4.88 7.82
CA GLN A 221 1.46 -5.19 7.54
C GLN A 221 2.42 -4.10 8.03
N PHE A 222 2.05 -2.81 7.94
CA PHE A 222 2.82 -1.71 8.53
C PHE A 222 2.93 -1.87 10.05
N ARG A 223 1.82 -2.20 10.73
CA ARG A 223 1.83 -2.45 12.17
C ARG A 223 2.77 -3.60 12.52
N ASP A 224 2.60 -4.75 11.89
CA ASP A 224 3.44 -5.93 12.17
C ASP A 224 4.92 -5.65 11.94
N LEU A 225 5.23 -4.90 10.88
CA LEU A 225 6.59 -4.51 10.55
C LEU A 225 7.20 -3.55 11.59
N VAL A 226 6.47 -2.50 11.97
CA VAL A 226 6.92 -1.51 12.96
C VAL A 226 7.09 -2.17 14.34
N TYR A 227 6.13 -2.99 14.76
CA TYR A 227 6.19 -3.72 16.02
C TYR A 227 7.31 -4.78 16.02
N GLY A 228 7.45 -5.54 14.94
CA GLY A 228 8.53 -6.52 14.78
C GLY A 228 9.91 -5.86 14.83
N TYR A 229 10.09 -4.73 14.14
CA TYR A 229 11.32 -3.96 14.19
C TYR A 229 11.59 -3.44 15.61
N LEU A 230 10.59 -2.83 16.25
CA LEU A 230 10.74 -2.24 17.58
C LEU A 230 11.13 -3.28 18.64
N VAL A 231 10.49 -4.45 18.62
CA VAL A 231 10.64 -5.49 19.65
C VAL A 231 11.87 -6.34 19.43
N VAL A 232 12.15 -6.72 18.18
CA VAL A 232 13.17 -7.73 17.86
C VAL A 232 14.36 -7.11 17.16
N THR A 233 14.15 -6.40 16.07
CA THR A 233 15.26 -5.94 15.22
C THR A 233 16.07 -4.82 15.87
N LEU A 234 15.41 -3.81 16.41
CA LEU A 234 16.05 -2.60 16.96
C LEU A 234 16.99 -2.93 18.13
N PRO A 235 16.58 -3.68 19.18
CA PRO A 235 17.49 -4.02 20.27
C PRO A 235 18.70 -4.84 19.81
N ASN A 236 18.53 -5.70 18.81
CA ASN A 236 19.60 -6.54 18.25
C ASN A 236 20.58 -5.72 17.39
N VAL A 237 20.08 -4.84 16.52
CA VAL A 237 20.90 -3.95 15.69
C VAL A 237 21.69 -2.96 16.55
N LEU A 238 21.10 -2.48 17.63
CA LEU A 238 21.79 -1.61 18.59
C LEU A 238 22.72 -2.38 19.53
N HIS A 239 22.71 -3.72 19.53
CA HIS A 239 23.48 -4.52 20.49
C HIS A 239 23.18 -4.14 21.96
N ALA A 240 21.93 -3.77 22.26
CA ALA A 240 21.55 -3.12 23.52
C ALA A 240 21.69 -4.01 24.76
N PHE A 241 21.70 -5.34 24.59
CA PHE A 241 21.75 -6.32 25.68
C PHE A 241 22.98 -7.23 25.62
N THR A 242 23.96 -6.93 24.76
CA THR A 242 25.23 -7.66 24.71
C THR A 242 26.27 -7.02 25.62
N VAL A 243 27.35 -7.76 25.93
CA VAL A 243 28.45 -7.29 26.78
C VAL A 243 29.06 -6.00 26.17
N PRO A 244 29.37 -4.97 26.97
CA PRO A 244 29.81 -3.67 26.46
C PRO A 244 31.26 -3.74 26.00
N GLU A 245 31.51 -4.21 24.79
CA GLU A 245 32.83 -4.10 24.16
C GLU A 245 32.91 -2.93 23.17
N ASP A 246 31.80 -2.47 22.55
CA ASP A 246 31.87 -1.48 21.45
C ASP A 246 30.75 -0.41 21.35
N GLY A 247 29.90 -0.17 22.35
CA GLY A 247 28.91 0.91 22.18
C GLY A 247 27.90 1.17 23.28
N ASN A 248 27.14 2.25 23.10
CA ASN A 248 26.10 2.72 24.01
C ASN A 248 24.68 2.33 23.56
N GLY A 249 24.54 1.11 23.00
CA GLY A 249 23.28 0.62 22.44
C GLY A 249 22.13 0.57 23.44
N TRP A 250 22.44 0.33 24.71
CA TRP A 250 21.47 0.41 25.80
C TRP A 250 20.88 1.82 25.94
N ASP A 251 21.71 2.86 25.99
CA ASP A 251 21.22 4.23 26.15
C ASP A 251 20.51 4.71 24.88
N GLU A 252 20.95 4.30 23.69
CA GLU A 252 20.26 4.63 22.44
C GLU A 252 18.88 3.99 22.38
N LEU A 253 18.77 2.69 22.70
CA LEU A 253 17.49 1.99 22.78
C LEU A 253 16.59 2.64 23.84
N MET A 254 17.15 2.99 25.00
CA MET A 254 16.43 3.68 26.07
C MET A 254 15.91 5.04 25.58
N ALA A 255 16.75 5.85 24.94
CA ALA A 255 16.36 7.15 24.40
C ALA A 255 15.23 7.05 23.37
N ILE A 256 15.23 6.04 22.50
CA ILE A 256 14.12 5.77 21.57
C ILE A 256 12.87 5.35 22.34
N TYR A 257 12.99 4.39 23.26
CA TYR A 257 11.85 3.85 24.02
C TYR A 257 11.18 4.89 24.92
N THR A 258 11.92 5.90 25.39
CA THR A 258 11.32 7.01 26.15
C THR A 258 10.36 7.88 25.34
N GLN A 259 10.46 7.88 24.01
CA GLN A 259 9.61 8.71 23.13
C GLN A 259 8.32 8.01 22.71
N LEU A 260 8.19 6.70 22.95
CA LEU A 260 7.06 5.90 22.48
C LEU A 260 5.75 6.23 23.22
N PRO A 261 4.59 6.07 22.57
CA PRO A 261 3.29 6.02 23.26
C PRO A 261 3.26 4.91 24.31
N PHE A 262 2.46 5.12 25.37
CA PHE A 262 2.40 4.19 26.51
C PHE A 262 2.04 2.76 26.09
N ASP A 263 1.01 2.59 25.27
CA ASP A 263 0.51 1.27 24.87
C ASP A 263 1.54 0.54 24.00
N THR A 264 2.20 1.24 23.07
CA THR A 264 3.30 0.70 22.26
C THR A 264 4.49 0.30 23.12
N LEU A 265 4.92 1.14 24.07
CA LEU A 265 6.01 0.84 25.00
C LEU A 265 5.71 -0.41 25.84
N LYS A 266 4.49 -0.46 26.39
CA LYS A 266 4.00 -1.59 27.18
C LYS A 266 4.03 -2.87 26.35
N GLN A 267 3.41 -2.86 25.17
CA GLN A 267 3.36 -4.03 24.28
C GLN A 267 4.76 -4.49 23.88
N ALA A 268 5.68 -3.57 23.61
CA ALA A 268 7.04 -3.91 23.19
C ALA A 268 7.83 -4.62 24.30
N ILE A 269 7.84 -4.06 25.52
CA ILE A 269 8.59 -4.61 26.66
C ILE A 269 7.99 -5.91 27.18
N GLU A 270 6.65 -6.03 27.16
CA GLU A 270 5.96 -7.23 27.66
C GLU A 270 5.98 -8.40 26.66
N SER A 271 6.36 -8.15 25.42
CA SER A 271 6.47 -9.17 24.38
C SER A 271 7.47 -10.25 24.75
N SER A 272 7.08 -11.52 24.64
CA SER A 272 7.99 -12.65 24.86
C SER A 272 9.21 -12.62 23.92
N ALA A 273 9.09 -12.00 22.74
CA ALA A 273 10.15 -11.88 21.75
C ALA A 273 11.23 -10.82 22.08
N PHE A 274 11.02 -10.00 23.12
CA PHE A 274 11.97 -8.94 23.49
C PHE A 274 13.31 -9.53 24.00
N PRO A 275 14.46 -9.21 23.37
CA PRO A 275 15.72 -9.96 23.52
C PRO A 275 16.56 -9.57 24.74
N ALA A 276 15.93 -9.36 25.89
CA ALA A 276 16.62 -8.99 27.13
C ALA A 276 17.33 -10.17 27.85
N GLY A 277 17.19 -11.39 27.35
CA GLY A 277 17.77 -12.61 27.93
C GLY A 277 17.06 -13.10 29.20
N THR A 278 17.02 -12.28 30.25
CA THR A 278 16.33 -12.60 31.53
C THR A 278 15.30 -11.54 31.90
N ASP A 279 14.26 -11.95 32.64
CA ASP A 279 13.27 -11.01 33.17
C ASP A 279 13.89 -9.96 34.10
N GLN A 280 15.02 -10.28 34.75
CA GLN A 280 15.73 -9.31 35.59
C GLN A 280 16.34 -8.18 34.75
N VAL A 281 16.97 -8.50 33.61
CA VAL A 281 17.54 -7.49 32.69
C VAL A 281 16.41 -6.67 32.06
N ARG A 282 15.34 -7.33 31.61
CA ARG A 282 14.14 -6.68 31.09
C ARG A 282 13.52 -5.71 32.09
N PHE A 283 13.37 -6.13 33.35
CA PHE A 283 12.84 -5.30 34.42
C PHE A 283 13.72 -4.08 34.67
N ARG A 284 15.05 -4.26 34.70
CA ARG A 284 16.01 -3.14 34.86
C ARG A 284 15.88 -2.14 33.71
N PHE A 285 15.78 -2.62 32.47
CA PHE A 285 15.59 -1.78 31.28
C PHE A 285 14.29 -0.99 31.36
N ALA A 286 13.16 -1.68 31.57
CA ALA A 286 11.85 -1.06 31.69
C ALA A 286 11.82 0.01 32.79
N LYS A 287 12.44 -0.27 33.95
CA LYS A 287 12.54 0.67 35.06
C LYS A 287 13.34 1.91 34.70
N ALA A 288 14.44 1.76 33.95
CA ALA A 288 15.25 2.88 33.47
C ALA A 288 14.47 3.77 32.50
N VAL A 289 13.78 3.18 31.50
CA VAL A 289 12.92 3.91 30.55
C VAL A 289 11.83 4.69 31.29
N VAL A 290 11.09 4.05 32.19
CA VAL A 290 10.00 4.70 32.95
C VAL A 290 10.53 5.81 33.86
N ALA A 291 11.70 5.62 34.49
CA ALA A 291 12.33 6.65 35.30
C ALA A 291 12.69 7.90 34.47
N GLN A 292 13.26 7.71 33.27
CA GLN A 292 13.61 8.81 32.38
C GLN A 292 12.37 9.52 31.82
N ARG A 293 11.31 8.78 31.48
CA ARG A 293 10.01 9.36 31.08
C ARG A 293 9.39 10.21 32.18
N LYS A 294 9.45 9.75 33.43
CA LYS A 294 9.00 10.51 34.60
C LYS A 294 9.80 11.80 34.80
N GLN A 295 11.10 11.77 34.55
CA GLN A 295 11.95 12.96 34.63
C GLN A 295 11.62 13.98 33.53
N ALA A 296 11.31 13.51 32.31
CA ALA A 296 10.93 14.37 31.19
C ALA A 296 9.53 14.98 31.36
N ASN A 297 8.59 14.26 31.99
CA ASN A 297 7.23 14.73 32.23
C ASN A 297 6.73 14.41 33.66
N PRO A 298 7.19 15.15 34.68
CA PRO A 298 6.85 14.87 36.08
C PRO A 298 5.37 15.13 36.42
N ALA A 299 4.68 15.96 35.61
CA ALA A 299 3.26 16.26 35.80
C ALA A 299 2.34 15.18 35.20
N GLY A 300 2.86 14.31 34.33
CA GLY A 300 2.14 13.29 33.57
C GLY A 300 1.48 12.18 34.41
N ALA A 301 0.94 11.19 33.70
CA ALA A 301 0.41 9.98 34.30
C ALA A 301 1.52 9.16 34.95
N GLU A 302 1.23 8.51 36.08
CA GLU A 302 2.23 7.71 36.79
C GLU A 302 2.36 6.33 36.13
N GLU A 303 3.49 6.08 35.49
CA GLU A 303 3.87 4.79 34.94
C GLU A 303 4.73 4.02 35.97
N THR A 304 4.48 2.72 36.14
CA THR A 304 5.24 1.85 37.06
C THR A 304 5.49 0.48 36.48
N VAL A 305 6.65 -0.09 36.79
CA VAL A 305 7.07 -1.44 36.35
C VAL A 305 6.90 -2.42 37.50
N VAL A 306 6.26 -3.55 37.24
CA VAL A 306 5.97 -4.62 38.19
C VAL A 306 6.58 -5.92 37.67
N LEU A 307 7.08 -6.74 38.58
CA LEU A 307 7.51 -8.10 38.30
C LEU A 307 6.47 -9.06 38.92
N ALA A 308 5.77 -9.82 38.09
CA ALA A 308 4.83 -10.82 38.53
C ALA A 308 5.57 -12.10 38.91
N PHE A 309 5.38 -12.57 40.15
CA PHE A 309 5.91 -13.85 40.61
C PHE A 309 4.79 -14.89 40.55
N GLY A 310 4.86 -15.81 39.60
CA GLY A 310 3.87 -16.87 39.38
C GLY A 310 3.82 -17.27 37.91
N ALA A 311 3.61 -18.56 37.63
CA ALA A 311 3.68 -19.14 36.29
C ALA A 311 2.71 -18.44 35.31
N SER A 312 3.26 -17.52 34.52
CA SER A 312 2.58 -16.91 33.38
C SER A 312 2.55 -17.93 32.25
N GLN A 313 1.36 -18.42 31.89
CA GLN A 313 1.19 -19.36 30.79
C GLN A 313 1.27 -18.69 29.39
N SER A 314 1.45 -17.36 29.28
CA SER A 314 1.39 -16.69 27.97
C SER A 314 2.05 -15.30 27.86
N GLY A 315 3.04 -14.94 28.69
CA GLY A 315 3.68 -13.61 28.59
C GLY A 315 4.88 -13.38 29.51
N SER A 316 5.58 -12.26 29.34
CA SER A 316 6.70 -11.85 30.20
C SER A 316 6.26 -11.64 31.65
N ALA A 317 7.12 -11.96 32.61
CA ALA A 317 6.89 -11.65 34.02
C ALA A 317 6.99 -10.15 34.34
N VAL A 318 7.54 -9.34 33.42
CA VAL A 318 7.66 -7.88 33.57
C VAL A 318 6.42 -7.23 32.97
N HIS A 319 5.75 -6.37 33.74
CA HIS A 319 4.61 -5.61 33.29
C HIS A 319 4.77 -4.11 33.58
N ILE A 320 4.29 -3.27 32.66
CA ILE A 320 4.19 -1.82 32.79
C ILE A 320 2.71 -1.45 32.98
N THR A 321 2.46 -0.60 33.98
CA THR A 321 1.12 -0.13 34.32
C THR A 321 1.11 1.39 34.40
N ARG A 322 -0.02 2.02 34.04
CA ARG A 322 -0.23 3.47 34.12
C ARG A 322 -1.44 3.78 34.99
N LYS A 323 -1.26 4.63 36.00
CA LYS A 323 -2.36 5.19 36.80
C LYS A 323 -2.74 6.56 36.26
N SER A 324 -3.99 6.70 35.80
CA SER A 324 -4.58 8.00 35.50
C SER A 324 -4.94 8.72 36.81
N LYS A 325 -4.47 9.97 36.98
CA LYS A 325 -4.89 10.83 38.09
C LYS A 325 -6.40 11.07 37.96
N LYS A 326 -7.20 10.63 38.95
CA LYS A 326 -8.65 10.88 38.97
C LYS A 326 -8.89 12.39 38.91
N LYS A 327 -9.60 12.89 37.89
CA LYS A 327 -10.15 14.25 37.90
C LYS A 327 -11.07 14.38 39.11
N GLN A 328 -10.83 15.36 39.97
CA GLN A 328 -11.76 15.69 41.06
C GLN A 328 -13.11 16.06 40.44
N LEU A 329 -14.13 15.22 40.64
CA LEU A 329 -15.51 15.61 40.38
C LEU A 329 -15.91 16.64 41.44
N TRP A 330 -16.18 17.87 41.01
CA TRP A 330 -16.74 18.91 41.87
C TRP A 330 -18.19 18.54 42.20
N LYS A 331 -18.48 18.40 43.50
CA LYS A 331 -19.83 18.19 44.00
C LYS A 331 -20.58 19.52 43.90
N VAL A 332 -21.55 19.62 42.98
CA VAL A 332 -22.50 20.74 42.98
C VAL A 332 -23.36 20.61 44.24
N GLY A 333 -23.17 21.51 45.20
CA GLY A 333 -24.06 21.64 46.35
C GLY A 333 -25.43 22.12 45.87
N GLY A 334 -26.44 21.26 45.99
CA GLY A 334 -27.84 21.64 45.81
C GLY A 334 -28.23 22.67 46.88
N ARG A 335 -28.89 23.73 46.43
CA ARG A 335 -29.66 24.64 47.30
C ARG A 335 -31.01 24.01 47.62
#